data_AF-A0A3N5YM89-F1
#
_entry.id   AF-A0A3N5YM89-F1
#
_cell.length_a   1.000
_cell.length_b   1.000
_cell.length_c   1.000
_cell.angle_alpha   90.00
_cell.angle_beta   90.00
_cell.angle_gamma   90.00
#
_symmetry.space_group_name_H-M   'P 1'
#
loop_
_entity.id
_entity.type
_entity.pdbx_description
1 polymer ?
#
loop_
_entity_poly.entity_id
_entity_poly.type
_entity_poly.pdbx_seq_one_letter_code
_entity_poly.pdbx_strand_id
1 'polypeptide(L)'
;MMRLFVLFSALVVSTCAMADSIDLGQASQYNAFIKQNYTVKSSDVEGRVAVGGDLNVVGGYDIGTHTANFGMGDGPNLVVGGDINKSGPGSLNVYQSHSWNQAGTTVVGGEVNLSGGSIESQFDTGTDLPVNFDSAFTHLENLSESLANRTAYGDVGVENWKLDFSFDANLVPEDGVYVFNVTQDMFRTDWYINSQGLADDATIVFNISNPGSNSVDLSQSSIFINDYTDPFSSYFTAGSDNQDPGFQVLYNFHNVSELTITSDLYGTVLAPTADITSNTVPIYGQVIGKSWQGETQINYNPFDPVTDVEHVSEAPTILLIALALAFVFRRSLSKIRTTCWASARALAVQY
;
A
#
# COMPACT_ATOMS: atom_id res chain seq x y z
N MET A 1 -56.92 9.63 -16.39
CA MET A 1 -56.38 9.15 -15.09
C MET A 1 -55.97 7.69 -15.29
N MET A 2 -54.77 7.31 -14.85
CA MET A 2 -54.20 5.95 -14.92
C MET A 2 -53.53 5.52 -16.25
N ARG A 3 -52.60 6.31 -16.80
CA ARG A 3 -51.55 5.83 -17.73
C ARG A 3 -50.25 6.66 -17.69
N LEU A 4 -49.92 7.25 -16.54
CA LEU A 4 -48.73 8.12 -16.41
C LEU A 4 -48.07 7.94 -15.03
N PHE A 5 -47.84 6.71 -14.60
CA PHE A 5 -47.37 6.41 -13.24
C PHE A 5 -46.36 5.26 -13.12
N VAL A 6 -45.67 4.84 -14.19
CA VAL A 6 -44.77 3.66 -14.15
C VAL A 6 -43.33 3.93 -14.59
N LEU A 7 -42.97 5.12 -15.04
CA LEU A 7 -41.55 5.48 -15.24
C LEU A 7 -41.20 6.63 -14.32
N PHE A 8 -40.67 6.36 -13.11
CA PHE A 8 -39.74 7.24 -12.38
C PHE A 8 -39.37 6.63 -11.01
N SER A 9 -38.88 5.38 -10.98
CA SER A 9 -38.36 4.76 -9.75
C SER A 9 -37.07 3.97 -9.97
N ALA A 10 -36.25 4.43 -10.91
CA ALA A 10 -34.84 4.07 -10.98
C ALA A 10 -34.02 5.35 -10.76
N LEU A 11 -34.11 5.91 -9.54
CA LEU A 11 -33.15 6.93 -9.13
C LEU A 11 -31.90 6.16 -8.72
N VAL A 12 -30.92 6.19 -9.62
CA VAL A 12 -29.58 5.66 -9.46
C VAL A 12 -29.02 6.17 -8.13
N VAL A 13 -28.89 5.29 -7.14
CA VAL A 13 -27.99 5.52 -6.01
C VAL A 13 -26.61 5.27 -6.60
N SER A 14 -26.04 6.29 -7.23
CA SER A 14 -24.60 6.30 -7.48
C SER A 14 -23.97 6.49 -6.10
N THR A 15 -23.57 5.39 -5.48
CA THR A 15 -22.54 5.47 -4.45
C THR A 15 -21.33 6.05 -5.12
N CYS A 16 -20.93 7.26 -4.74
CA CYS A 16 -19.58 7.72 -5.00
C CYS A 16 -18.67 6.64 -4.38
N ALA A 17 -17.99 5.86 -5.21
CA ALA A 17 -16.87 5.09 -4.69
C ALA A 17 -15.88 6.15 -4.23
N MET A 18 -15.66 6.26 -2.92
CA MET A 18 -14.52 7.02 -2.46
C MET A 18 -13.31 6.25 -2.97
N ALA A 19 -12.49 6.90 -3.78
CA ALA A 19 -11.13 6.48 -4.07
C ALA A 19 -10.44 6.31 -2.71
N ASP A 20 -10.22 5.07 -2.27
CA ASP A 20 -9.53 4.80 -1.02
C ASP A 20 -8.04 4.74 -1.35
N SER A 21 -7.29 5.76 -0.95
CA SER A 21 -5.83 5.77 -1.03
C SER A 21 -5.27 4.53 -0.35
N ILE A 22 -4.15 3.99 -0.84
CA ILE A 22 -3.51 2.84 -0.18
C ILE A 22 -2.91 3.31 1.15
N ASP A 23 -3.57 2.97 2.26
CA ASP A 23 -3.10 3.30 3.61
C ASP A 23 -2.41 2.11 4.27
N LEU A 24 -1.09 2.15 4.43
CA LEU A 24 -0.33 1.12 5.16
C LEU A 24 -0.46 1.25 6.70
N GLY A 25 -1.18 2.25 7.20
CA GLY A 25 -1.40 2.49 8.61
C GLY A 25 -0.08 2.64 9.38
N GLN A 26 0.04 1.93 10.49
CA GLN A 26 1.25 1.95 11.34
C GLN A 26 2.50 1.47 10.61
N ALA A 27 2.38 0.62 9.58
CA ALA A 27 3.53 0.09 8.85
C ALA A 27 4.23 1.14 7.98
N SER A 28 3.55 2.21 7.60
CA SER A 28 4.10 3.30 6.76
C SER A 28 5.38 3.92 7.34
N GLN A 29 5.59 3.83 8.66
CA GLN A 29 6.73 4.41 9.36
C GLN A 29 7.98 3.51 9.35
N TYR A 30 7.90 2.30 8.78
CA TYR A 30 8.93 1.27 8.90
C TYR A 30 9.36 0.73 7.53
N ASN A 31 10.65 0.43 7.38
CA ASN A 31 11.18 -0.30 6.22
C ASN A 31 10.87 -1.79 6.35
N ALA A 32 10.89 -2.34 7.57
CA ALA A 32 10.49 -3.71 7.85
C ALA A 32 9.46 -3.72 8.98
N PHE A 33 8.29 -4.28 8.70
CA PHE A 33 7.17 -4.37 9.64
C PHE A 33 6.70 -5.83 9.73
N ILE A 34 7.10 -6.53 10.78
CA ILE A 34 6.97 -7.99 10.90
C ILE A 34 6.06 -8.34 12.09
N LYS A 35 5.03 -9.17 11.87
CA LYS A 35 4.04 -9.52 12.90
C LYS A 35 4.62 -10.39 14.03
N GLN A 36 5.38 -11.39 13.64
CA GLN A 36 5.95 -12.41 14.52
C GLN A 36 7.47 -12.24 14.55
N ASN A 37 8.22 -13.30 14.27
CA ASN A 37 9.66 -13.32 14.48
C ASN A 37 10.42 -12.81 13.25
N TYR A 38 11.49 -12.07 13.52
CA TYR A 38 12.43 -11.57 12.51
C TYR A 38 13.81 -12.19 12.78
N THR A 39 14.31 -13.02 11.86
CA THR A 39 15.58 -13.73 12.03
C THR A 39 16.58 -13.33 10.95
N VAL A 40 17.74 -12.84 11.37
CA VAL A 40 18.78 -12.30 10.50
C VAL A 40 20.18 -12.69 10.97
N LYS A 41 21.14 -12.69 10.03
CA LYS A 41 22.55 -13.03 10.32
C LYS A 41 23.55 -11.98 9.84
N SER A 42 23.26 -11.29 8.74
CA SER A 42 24.13 -10.28 8.12
C SER A 42 23.28 -9.25 7.38
N SER A 43 23.92 -8.15 6.98
CA SER A 43 23.34 -6.98 6.29
C SER A 43 22.71 -5.95 7.21
N ASP A 44 21.79 -5.15 6.68
CA ASP A 44 21.25 -3.98 7.34
C ASP A 44 19.86 -3.58 6.80
N VAL A 45 19.17 -2.77 7.59
CA VAL A 45 17.97 -2.02 7.17
C VAL A 45 18.30 -0.53 7.30
N GLU A 46 18.13 0.23 6.21
CA GLU A 46 18.45 1.66 6.23
C GLU A 46 17.45 2.48 7.05
N GLY A 47 16.18 2.08 7.03
CA GLY A 47 15.09 2.69 7.78
C GLY A 47 14.80 2.03 9.14
N ARG A 48 13.60 2.31 9.66
CA ARG A 48 13.11 1.75 10.93
C ARG A 48 12.63 0.31 10.78
N VAL A 49 12.69 -0.45 11.87
CA VAL A 49 12.21 -1.84 11.95
C VAL A 49 11.23 -1.99 13.12
N ALA A 50 10.12 -2.69 12.88
CA ALA A 50 9.19 -3.13 13.91
C ALA A 50 8.94 -4.63 13.81
N VAL A 51 9.05 -5.33 14.93
CA VAL A 51 8.88 -6.78 15.06
C VAL A 51 7.90 -7.06 16.19
N GLY A 52 6.79 -7.75 15.94
CA GLY A 52 5.79 -8.03 16.97
C GLY A 52 6.17 -9.20 17.88
N GLY A 53 6.93 -10.17 17.36
CA GLY A 53 7.52 -11.27 18.13
C GLY A 53 8.98 -11.00 18.48
N ASP A 54 9.80 -12.05 18.37
CA ASP A 54 11.22 -12.00 18.72
C ASP A 54 12.10 -11.54 17.56
N LEU A 55 13.06 -10.67 17.87
CA LEU A 55 14.18 -10.35 16.96
C LEU A 55 15.36 -11.28 17.27
N ASN A 56 15.70 -12.15 16.31
CA ASN A 56 16.79 -13.11 16.44
C ASN A 56 17.96 -12.72 15.52
N VAL A 57 19.07 -12.28 16.12
CA VAL A 57 20.27 -11.88 15.39
C VAL A 57 21.39 -12.86 15.70
N VAL A 58 21.75 -13.70 14.73
CA VAL A 58 22.77 -14.77 14.92
C VAL A 58 24.16 -14.38 14.38
N GLY A 59 24.30 -13.16 13.87
CA GLY A 59 25.56 -12.58 13.38
C GLY A 59 25.64 -11.08 13.63
N GLY A 60 26.07 -10.29 12.64
CA GLY A 60 26.07 -8.82 12.72
C GLY A 60 24.93 -8.22 11.89
N TYR A 61 24.20 -7.24 12.40
CA TYR A 61 23.09 -6.63 11.68
C TYR A 61 22.90 -5.17 12.08
N ASP A 62 22.73 -4.27 11.11
CA ASP A 62 22.54 -2.85 11.38
C ASP A 62 21.12 -2.40 11.07
N ILE A 63 20.55 -1.52 11.89
CA ILE A 63 19.19 -1.00 11.73
C ILE A 63 19.23 0.52 11.82
N GLY A 64 18.51 1.18 10.93
CA GLY A 64 18.38 2.63 10.93
C GLY A 64 19.62 3.37 10.46
N THR A 65 20.40 2.77 9.55
CA THR A 65 21.66 3.34 9.07
C THR A 65 21.51 4.71 8.39
N HIS A 66 20.29 5.12 7.99
CA HIS A 66 20.06 6.39 7.29
C HIS A 66 18.77 7.13 7.70
N THR A 67 18.12 6.80 8.82
CA THR A 67 16.81 7.41 9.18
C THR A 67 16.80 8.94 9.28
N ALA A 68 17.90 9.55 9.75
CA ALA A 68 18.06 11.00 9.83
C ALA A 68 18.34 11.62 8.45
N ASN A 69 19.07 10.90 7.59
CA ASN A 69 19.33 11.32 6.21
C ASN A 69 18.03 11.41 5.41
N PHE A 70 17.12 10.46 5.62
CA PHE A 70 15.81 10.41 4.96
C PHE A 70 14.71 11.22 5.65
N GLY A 71 15.02 11.95 6.73
CA GLY A 71 14.04 12.80 7.39
C GLY A 71 12.85 12.05 7.99
N MET A 72 13.03 10.80 8.45
CA MET A 72 11.96 9.95 9.00
C MET A 72 11.32 10.48 10.32
N GLY A 73 11.79 11.63 10.82
CA GLY A 73 11.27 12.28 12.03
C GLY A 73 11.66 11.58 13.32
N ASP A 74 10.92 11.88 14.40
CA ASP A 74 11.11 11.29 15.72
C ASP A 74 10.46 9.90 15.83
N GLY A 75 10.99 9.05 16.71
CA GLY A 75 10.50 7.69 16.96
C GLY A 75 11.62 6.66 17.08
N PRO A 76 11.35 5.49 17.67
CA PRO A 76 12.35 4.45 17.79
C PRO A 76 12.73 3.86 16.43
N ASN A 77 14.03 3.62 16.25
CA ASN A 77 14.59 2.96 15.07
C ASN A 77 14.27 1.47 15.07
N LEU A 78 14.14 0.89 16.26
CA LEU A 78 13.78 -0.50 16.46
C LEU A 78 12.66 -0.63 17.50
N VAL A 79 11.59 -1.34 17.13
CA VAL A 79 10.53 -1.76 18.05
C VAL A 79 10.45 -3.28 18.04
N VAL A 80 10.50 -3.90 19.21
CA VAL A 80 10.38 -5.37 19.35
C VAL A 80 9.35 -5.69 20.42
N GLY A 81 8.30 -6.43 20.06
CA GLY A 81 7.22 -6.81 20.98
C GLY A 81 7.62 -7.94 21.93
N GLY A 82 8.40 -8.90 21.44
CA GLY A 82 8.98 -9.99 22.23
C GLY A 82 10.42 -9.72 22.68
N ASP A 83 11.26 -10.75 22.62
CA ASP A 83 12.65 -10.70 23.06
C ASP A 83 13.60 -10.26 21.93
N ILE A 84 14.71 -9.64 22.31
CA ILE A 84 15.87 -9.46 21.42
C ILE A 84 16.91 -10.52 21.77
N ASN A 85 17.15 -11.45 20.86
CA ASN A 85 18.09 -12.55 21.01
C ASN A 85 19.32 -12.33 20.13
N LYS A 86 20.39 -11.77 20.70
CA LYS A 86 21.68 -11.61 20.02
C LYS A 86 22.62 -12.77 20.36
N SER A 87 23.07 -13.48 19.34
CA SER A 87 24.05 -14.57 19.43
C SER A 87 25.07 -14.50 18.29
N GLY A 88 26.08 -15.36 18.32
CA GLY A 88 27.11 -15.42 17.28
C GLY A 88 28.05 -14.19 17.23
N PRO A 89 28.95 -14.12 16.24
CA PRO A 89 29.89 -13.01 16.08
C PRO A 89 29.21 -11.73 15.57
N GLY A 90 29.91 -10.59 15.61
CA GLY A 90 29.38 -9.31 15.11
C GLY A 90 28.43 -8.59 16.09
N SER A 91 28.05 -7.37 15.76
CA SER A 91 27.15 -6.53 16.57
C SER A 91 25.76 -6.45 15.96
N LEU A 92 24.73 -6.36 16.80
CA LEU A 92 23.47 -5.72 16.42
C LEU A 92 23.63 -4.22 16.71
N ASN A 93 23.62 -3.38 15.68
CA ASN A 93 23.69 -1.94 15.89
C ASN A 93 22.40 -1.27 15.45
N VAL A 94 21.92 -0.33 16.26
CA VAL A 94 20.75 0.48 15.97
C VAL A 94 21.22 1.92 15.93
N TYR A 95 21.09 2.56 14.77
CA TYR A 95 21.58 3.90 14.47
C TYR A 95 20.43 4.84 14.10
N GLN A 96 20.70 6.15 14.14
CA GLN A 96 19.88 7.16 13.48
C GLN A 96 20.46 7.56 12.11
N SER A 97 21.78 7.39 11.93
CA SER A 97 22.53 7.69 10.72
C SER A 97 23.83 6.88 10.73
N HIS A 98 24.47 6.71 9.57
CA HIS A 98 25.73 5.97 9.36
C HIS A 98 26.92 6.54 10.15
N SER A 99 26.74 7.71 10.77
CA SER A 99 27.73 8.27 11.69
C SER A 99 27.80 7.45 12.98
N TRP A 100 28.98 6.86 13.23
CA TRP A 100 29.36 6.01 14.39
C TRP A 100 29.11 6.58 15.81
N ASN A 101 28.47 7.73 15.95
CA ASN A 101 28.17 8.39 17.22
C ASN A 101 26.68 8.70 17.44
N GLN A 102 25.80 8.19 16.57
CA GLN A 102 24.36 8.44 16.61
C GLN A 102 23.59 7.13 16.81
N ALA A 103 23.70 6.56 18.00
CA ALA A 103 22.91 5.40 18.39
C ALA A 103 21.40 5.74 18.35
N GLY A 104 20.65 4.90 17.65
CA GLY A 104 19.20 4.96 17.57
C GLY A 104 18.53 4.32 18.78
N THR A 105 17.25 4.62 18.93
CA THR A 105 16.45 4.17 20.07
C THR A 105 15.79 2.83 19.78
N THR A 106 15.82 1.93 20.77
CA THR A 106 15.10 0.66 20.77
C THR A 106 14.05 0.65 21.87
N VAL A 107 12.81 0.27 21.52
CA VAL A 107 11.76 -0.10 22.48
C VAL A 107 11.59 -1.62 22.41
N VAL A 108 11.63 -2.29 23.56
CA VAL A 108 11.52 -3.75 23.66
C VAL A 108 10.48 -4.13 24.71
N GLY A 109 9.55 -5.03 24.34
CA GLY A 109 8.50 -5.54 25.23
C GLY A 109 8.94 -6.72 26.09
N GLY A 110 9.94 -7.49 25.63
CA GLY A 110 10.52 -8.64 26.34
C GLY A 110 11.92 -8.39 26.90
N GLU A 111 12.70 -9.46 26.99
CA GLU A 111 14.08 -9.47 27.49
C GLU A 111 15.09 -9.23 26.36
N VAL A 112 16.25 -8.67 26.73
CA VAL A 112 17.41 -8.55 25.83
C VAL A 112 18.45 -9.61 26.21
N ASN A 113 18.53 -10.65 25.40
CA ASN A 113 19.39 -11.80 25.61
C ASN A 113 20.65 -11.70 24.76
N LEU A 114 21.82 -11.57 25.41
CA LEU A 114 23.12 -11.53 24.74
C LEU A 114 23.92 -12.81 25.04
N SER A 115 24.15 -13.62 24.01
CA SER A 115 24.95 -14.86 24.07
C SER A 115 26.11 -14.89 23.08
N GLY A 116 26.47 -13.74 22.49
CA GLY A 116 27.63 -13.57 21.62
C GLY A 116 27.62 -12.22 20.89
N GLY A 117 28.79 -11.63 20.66
CA GLY A 117 28.91 -10.33 20.01
C GLY A 117 28.54 -9.16 20.94
N SER A 118 27.93 -8.12 20.38
CA SER A 118 27.49 -6.92 21.11
C SER A 118 26.16 -6.38 20.59
N ILE A 119 25.52 -5.52 21.38
CA ILE A 119 24.38 -4.71 20.97
C ILE A 119 24.73 -3.24 21.21
N GLU A 120 24.59 -2.39 20.20
CA GLU A 120 24.73 -0.94 20.30
C GLU A 120 23.38 -0.29 20.02
N SER A 121 22.72 0.23 21.06
CA SER A 121 21.46 0.97 20.95
C SER A 121 21.18 1.77 22.23
N GLN A 122 20.36 2.80 22.13
CA GLN A 122 19.73 3.46 23.28
C GLN A 122 18.42 2.76 23.61
N PHE A 123 18.38 1.98 24.69
CA PHE A 123 17.15 1.32 25.12
C PHE A 123 16.24 2.29 25.88
N ASP A 124 15.00 2.41 25.41
CA ASP A 124 13.91 3.01 26.17
C ASP A 124 13.09 1.90 26.82
N THR A 125 13.32 1.71 28.12
CA THR A 125 12.71 0.63 28.92
C THR A 125 11.44 1.09 29.65
N GLY A 126 10.96 2.31 29.40
CA GLY A 126 9.86 2.93 30.15
C GLY A 126 8.58 3.16 29.36
N THR A 127 8.52 2.80 28.07
CA THR A 127 7.39 3.12 27.19
C THR A 127 6.60 1.88 26.77
N ASP A 128 5.27 2.02 26.68
CA ASP A 128 4.44 1.04 25.97
C ASP A 128 4.92 0.92 24.52
N LEU A 129 4.75 -0.25 23.91
CA LEU A 129 5.08 -0.42 22.49
C LEU A 129 4.32 0.62 21.66
N PRO A 130 4.99 1.41 20.81
CA PRO A 130 4.34 2.42 19.98
C PRO A 130 3.50 1.80 18.86
N VAL A 131 3.59 0.47 18.67
CA VAL A 131 2.91 -0.30 17.65
C VAL A 131 1.95 -1.30 18.29
N ASN A 132 0.70 -1.30 17.85
CA ASN A 132 -0.26 -2.38 18.13
C ASN A 132 -0.30 -3.34 16.93
N PHE A 133 0.53 -4.38 16.97
CA PHE A 133 0.72 -5.34 15.87
C PHE A 133 -0.58 -6.08 15.50
N ASP A 134 -1.45 -6.43 16.45
CA ASP A 134 -2.71 -7.12 16.15
C ASP A 134 -3.63 -6.24 15.30
N SER A 135 -3.83 -4.98 15.72
CA SER A 135 -4.65 -4.02 14.97
C SER A 135 -4.01 -3.66 13.63
N ALA A 136 -2.68 -3.48 13.60
CA ALA A 136 -1.95 -3.14 12.38
C ALA A 136 -2.05 -4.27 11.34
N PHE A 137 -1.83 -5.52 11.74
CA PHE A 137 -1.94 -6.64 10.80
C PHE A 137 -3.39 -6.96 10.43
N THR A 138 -4.37 -6.73 11.30
CA THR A 138 -5.78 -6.80 10.90
C THR A 138 -6.08 -5.79 9.78
N HIS A 139 -5.57 -4.57 9.90
CA HIS A 139 -5.69 -3.54 8.86
C HIS A 139 -5.00 -3.94 7.56
N LEU A 140 -3.74 -4.39 7.64
CA LEU A 140 -2.95 -4.77 6.47
C LEU A 140 -3.50 -6.02 5.75
N GLU A 141 -4.05 -6.98 6.49
CA GLU A 141 -4.75 -8.15 5.93
C GLU A 141 -6.00 -7.71 5.15
N ASN A 142 -6.81 -6.80 5.70
CA ASN A 142 -7.97 -6.23 5.02
C ASN A 142 -7.58 -5.39 3.79
N LEU A 143 -6.51 -4.59 3.88
CA LEU A 143 -5.98 -3.83 2.74
C LEU A 143 -5.54 -4.77 1.62
N SER A 144 -4.77 -5.81 1.96
CA SER A 144 -4.31 -6.81 1.01
C SER A 144 -5.47 -7.53 0.31
N GLU A 145 -6.53 -7.86 1.06
CA GLU A 145 -7.78 -8.42 0.51
C GLU A 145 -8.50 -7.42 -0.42
N SER A 146 -8.62 -6.16 -0.01
CA SER A 146 -9.26 -5.10 -0.80
C SER A 146 -8.54 -4.91 -2.14
N LEU A 147 -7.20 -4.84 -2.11
CA LEU A 147 -6.37 -4.75 -3.31
C LEU A 147 -6.52 -5.99 -4.20
N ALA A 148 -6.55 -7.20 -3.63
CA ALA A 148 -6.74 -8.43 -4.38
C ALA A 148 -8.12 -8.52 -5.07
N ASN A 149 -9.15 -7.94 -4.44
CA ASN A 149 -10.52 -7.90 -4.98
C ASN A 149 -10.78 -6.71 -5.91
N ARG A 150 -9.81 -5.79 -6.04
CA ARG A 150 -9.93 -4.62 -6.90
C ARG A 150 -9.96 -5.04 -8.37
N THR A 151 -10.76 -4.33 -9.16
CA THR A 151 -10.82 -4.57 -10.61
C THR A 151 -9.47 -4.25 -11.24
N ALA A 152 -8.91 -5.21 -11.98
CA ALA A 152 -7.68 -5.01 -12.73
C ALA A 152 -7.89 -3.91 -13.78
N TYR A 153 -6.93 -2.99 -13.87
CA TYR A 153 -7.02 -1.80 -14.72
C TYR A 153 -6.19 -1.91 -16.01
N GLY A 154 -5.54 -3.04 -16.23
CA GLY A 154 -4.73 -3.29 -17.42
C GLY A 154 -4.63 -4.77 -17.80
N ASP A 155 -4.07 -4.99 -18.98
CA ASP A 155 -3.80 -6.30 -19.56
C ASP A 155 -2.37 -6.74 -19.26
N VAL A 156 -2.21 -8.04 -18.98
CA VAL A 156 -0.89 -8.67 -18.87
C VAL A 156 -0.62 -9.52 -20.11
N GLY A 157 0.19 -8.99 -21.01
CA GLY A 157 0.71 -9.71 -22.16
C GLY A 157 1.76 -10.73 -21.72
N VAL A 158 1.51 -12.02 -21.95
CA VAL A 158 2.44 -13.09 -21.60
C VAL A 158 3.20 -13.54 -22.85
N GLU A 159 4.51 -13.30 -22.88
CA GLU A 159 5.41 -13.80 -23.91
C GLU A 159 6.36 -14.87 -23.35
N ASN A 160 7.16 -15.50 -24.22
CA ASN A 160 8.08 -16.57 -23.81
C ASN A 160 9.18 -16.09 -22.85
N TRP A 161 9.53 -14.81 -22.87
CA TRP A 161 10.67 -14.24 -22.14
C TRP A 161 10.29 -12.99 -21.31
N LYS A 162 9.08 -12.44 -21.51
CA LYS A 162 8.63 -11.25 -20.78
C LYS A 162 7.15 -11.29 -20.39
N LEU A 163 6.82 -10.50 -19.37
CA LEU A 163 5.48 -9.99 -19.12
C LEU A 163 5.41 -8.53 -19.57
N ASP A 164 4.31 -8.17 -20.24
CA ASP A 164 4.05 -6.82 -20.73
C ASP A 164 2.79 -6.28 -20.03
N PHE A 165 2.98 -5.28 -19.17
CA PHE A 165 1.93 -4.64 -18.40
C PHE A 165 1.50 -3.37 -19.12
N SER A 166 0.28 -3.39 -19.63
CA SER A 166 -0.29 -2.28 -20.40
C SER A 166 -1.67 -1.93 -19.88
N PHE A 167 -2.04 -0.65 -19.95
CA PHE A 167 -3.39 -0.17 -19.63
C PHE A 167 -3.89 0.71 -20.78
N ASP A 168 -5.20 0.86 -20.88
CA ASP A 168 -5.78 1.83 -21.81
C ASP A 168 -5.49 3.22 -21.26
N ALA A 169 -4.68 4.02 -21.96
CA ALA A 169 -4.33 5.39 -21.57
C ALA A 169 -5.56 6.33 -21.44
N ASN A 170 -6.74 5.92 -21.92
CA ASN A 170 -7.99 6.66 -21.73
C ASN A 170 -8.76 6.24 -20.46
N LEU A 171 -8.32 5.18 -19.76
CA LEU A 171 -8.91 4.65 -18.54
C LEU A 171 -7.93 4.89 -17.37
N VAL A 172 -7.93 6.13 -16.87
CA VAL A 172 -7.15 6.53 -15.69
C VAL A 172 -7.98 6.29 -14.44
N PRO A 173 -7.53 5.44 -13.48
CA PRO A 173 -8.17 5.30 -12.18
C PRO A 173 -8.20 6.64 -11.45
N GLU A 174 -9.33 6.97 -10.80
CA GLU A 174 -9.49 8.24 -10.07
C GLU A 174 -8.49 8.41 -8.91
N ASP A 175 -8.02 7.31 -8.33
CA ASP A 175 -7.01 7.28 -7.26
C ASP A 175 -5.57 7.05 -7.75
N GLY A 176 -5.34 7.00 -9.07
CA GLY A 176 -4.00 6.73 -9.62
C GLY A 176 -3.45 5.33 -9.30
N VAL A 177 -4.29 4.38 -8.87
CA VAL A 177 -3.87 3.01 -8.53
C VAL A 177 -4.23 2.04 -9.66
N TYR A 178 -3.20 1.52 -10.32
CA TYR A 178 -3.28 0.58 -11.45
C TYR A 178 -2.99 -0.84 -10.97
N VAL A 179 -4.01 -1.70 -11.02
CA VAL A 179 -3.92 -3.08 -10.52
C VAL A 179 -3.73 -4.07 -11.66
N PHE A 180 -2.73 -4.95 -11.52
CA PHE A 180 -2.51 -6.12 -12.37
C PHE A 180 -2.54 -7.39 -11.55
N ASN A 181 -3.21 -8.42 -12.07
CA ASN A 181 -3.20 -9.75 -11.46
C ASN A 181 -2.13 -10.59 -12.14
N VAL A 182 -1.22 -11.15 -11.35
CA VAL A 182 -0.11 -11.99 -11.82
C VAL A 182 -0.15 -13.31 -11.06
N THR A 183 -0.16 -14.42 -11.80
CA THR A 183 -0.04 -15.75 -11.20
C THR A 183 1.40 -16.27 -11.35
N GLN A 184 1.87 -17.09 -10.43
CA GLN A 184 3.26 -17.60 -10.46
C GLN A 184 3.64 -18.30 -11.77
N ASP A 185 2.70 -18.98 -12.45
CA ASP A 185 2.94 -19.62 -13.74
C ASP A 185 3.19 -18.61 -14.89
N MET A 186 2.80 -17.35 -14.70
CA MET A 186 3.09 -16.27 -15.64
C MET A 186 4.53 -15.78 -15.53
N PHE A 187 5.25 -16.02 -14.44
CA PHE A 187 6.56 -15.41 -14.21
C PHE A 187 7.52 -15.62 -15.39
N ARG A 188 8.15 -14.52 -15.80
CA ARG A 188 9.20 -14.44 -16.81
C ARG A 188 10.33 -13.60 -16.26
N THR A 189 11.48 -13.62 -16.93
CA THR A 189 12.68 -12.90 -16.48
C THR A 189 12.44 -11.39 -16.43
N ASP A 190 11.70 -10.86 -17.40
CA ASP A 190 11.59 -9.42 -17.62
C ASP A 190 10.13 -8.96 -17.58
N TRP A 191 9.86 -7.90 -16.83
CA TRP A 191 8.55 -7.32 -16.60
C TRP A 191 8.56 -5.90 -17.15
N TYR A 192 7.82 -5.65 -18.23
CA TYR A 192 7.77 -4.35 -18.90
C TYR A 192 6.52 -3.60 -18.47
N ILE A 193 6.70 -2.40 -17.93
CA ILE A 193 5.60 -1.51 -17.61
C ILE A 193 5.55 -0.44 -18.69
N ASN A 194 4.45 -0.38 -19.44
CA ASN A 194 4.19 0.77 -20.30
C ASN A 194 3.73 1.94 -19.43
N SER A 195 4.61 2.90 -19.19
CA SER A 195 4.33 4.08 -18.35
C SER A 195 3.54 5.17 -19.07
N GLN A 196 3.31 5.04 -20.38
CA GLN A 196 2.63 6.08 -21.15
C GLN A 196 1.18 6.26 -20.70
N GLY A 197 0.89 7.42 -20.12
CA GLY A 197 -0.45 7.77 -19.64
C GLY A 197 -0.74 7.33 -18.21
N LEU A 198 0.28 6.90 -17.45
CA LEU A 198 0.15 6.85 -15.99
C LEU A 198 -0.11 8.26 -15.47
N ALA A 199 -0.96 8.36 -14.45
CA ALA A 199 -1.03 9.57 -13.65
C ALA A 199 0.31 9.86 -12.99
N ASP A 200 0.59 11.14 -12.71
CA ASP A 200 1.73 11.52 -11.88
C ASP A 200 1.64 10.81 -10.52
N ASP A 201 2.79 10.35 -10.00
CA ASP A 201 2.90 9.63 -8.73
C ASP A 201 2.04 8.35 -8.64
N ALA A 202 1.67 7.75 -9.77
CA ALA A 202 0.82 6.56 -9.81
C ALA A 202 1.36 5.41 -8.95
N THR A 203 0.46 4.58 -8.44
CA THR A 203 0.83 3.30 -7.82
C THR A 203 0.44 2.15 -8.73
N ILE A 204 1.41 1.28 -9.03
CA ILE A 204 1.20 0.02 -9.70
C ILE A 204 1.15 -1.09 -8.64
N VAL A 205 0.03 -1.80 -8.58
CA VAL A 205 -0.16 -2.94 -7.68
C VAL A 205 -0.08 -4.22 -8.50
N PHE A 206 0.89 -5.07 -8.18
CA PHE A 206 0.92 -6.46 -8.63
C PHE A 206 0.26 -7.35 -7.57
N ASN A 207 -0.98 -7.76 -7.81
CA ASN A 207 -1.63 -8.79 -7.04
C ASN A 207 -1.06 -10.16 -7.47
N ILE A 208 -0.15 -10.69 -6.66
CA ILE A 208 0.56 -11.92 -6.97
C ILE A 208 -0.06 -13.09 -6.23
N SER A 209 -0.35 -14.17 -6.96
CA SER A 209 -0.92 -15.39 -6.42
C SER A 209 -0.33 -16.65 -7.05
N ASN A 210 -0.60 -17.81 -6.45
CA ASN A 210 -0.26 -19.11 -7.03
C ASN A 210 -1.51 -20.01 -6.99
N PRO A 211 -2.30 -20.13 -8.07
CA PRO A 211 -3.58 -20.86 -8.06
C PRO A 211 -3.51 -22.35 -7.63
N GLY A 212 -2.32 -22.93 -7.49
CA GLY A 212 -2.11 -24.30 -7.00
C GLY A 212 -1.50 -24.42 -5.60
N SER A 213 -1.12 -23.32 -4.95
CA SER A 213 -0.42 -23.32 -3.66
C SER A 213 -0.49 -21.96 -2.96
N ASN A 214 -0.42 -21.93 -1.62
CA ASN A 214 -0.27 -20.67 -0.88
C ASN A 214 1.21 -20.25 -0.75
N SER A 215 2.10 -20.87 -1.51
CA SER A 215 3.53 -20.58 -1.54
C SER A 215 3.89 -19.88 -2.84
N VAL A 216 4.58 -18.74 -2.74
CA VAL A 216 5.08 -17.99 -3.89
C VAL A 216 6.61 -17.92 -3.87
N ASP A 217 7.24 -18.19 -5.03
CA ASP A 217 8.67 -18.00 -5.25
C ASP A 217 8.90 -16.85 -6.23
N LEU A 218 9.20 -15.67 -5.66
CA LEU A 218 9.55 -14.45 -6.38
C LEU A 218 11.05 -14.45 -6.69
N SER A 219 11.42 -15.24 -7.69
CA SER A 219 12.79 -15.40 -8.16
C SER A 219 13.15 -14.58 -9.40
N GLN A 220 12.18 -13.94 -10.05
CA GLN A 220 12.38 -13.23 -11.32
C GLN A 220 11.37 -12.09 -11.48
N SER A 221 11.83 -10.85 -11.32
CA SER A 221 11.00 -9.65 -11.49
C SER A 221 11.85 -8.43 -11.89
N SER A 222 12.71 -8.57 -12.90
CA SER A 222 13.42 -7.40 -13.43
C SER A 222 12.41 -6.48 -14.11
N ILE A 223 12.14 -5.31 -13.52
CA ILE A 223 11.21 -4.35 -14.09
C ILE A 223 11.94 -3.40 -15.04
N PHE A 224 11.35 -3.19 -16.21
CA PHE A 224 11.77 -2.23 -17.23
C PHE A 224 10.63 -1.26 -17.53
N ILE A 225 10.95 0.02 -17.69
CA ILE A 225 10.00 1.07 -18.02
C ILE A 225 10.01 1.28 -19.53
N ASN A 226 8.86 1.07 -20.18
CA ASN A 226 8.64 1.15 -21.63
C ASN A 226 9.46 0.15 -22.48
N ASP A 227 10.79 0.10 -22.32
CA ASP A 227 11.68 -0.82 -23.03
C ASP A 227 12.94 -1.19 -22.22
N TYR A 228 13.80 -2.02 -22.81
CA TYR A 228 14.94 -2.63 -22.11
C TYR A 228 16.06 -1.64 -21.73
N THR A 229 16.02 -0.41 -22.25
CA THR A 229 17.05 0.60 -22.02
C THR A 229 16.83 1.39 -20.73
N ASP A 230 15.66 1.27 -20.12
CA ASP A 230 15.28 1.98 -18.89
C ASP A 230 14.89 0.99 -17.78
N PRO A 231 15.87 0.29 -17.17
CA PRO A 231 15.58 -0.62 -16.06
C PRO A 231 15.12 0.19 -14.85
N PHE A 232 14.07 -0.26 -14.19
CA PHE A 232 13.53 0.38 -12.98
C PHE A 232 14.57 0.49 -11.87
N SER A 233 15.52 -0.45 -11.81
CA SER A 233 16.66 -0.41 -10.90
C SER A 233 17.55 0.83 -11.03
N SER A 234 17.57 1.50 -12.19
CA SER A 234 18.40 2.70 -12.41
C SER A 234 17.96 3.92 -11.60
N TYR A 235 16.76 3.87 -11.02
CA TYR A 235 16.21 4.93 -10.16
C TYR A 235 16.56 4.74 -8.68
N PHE A 236 17.15 3.60 -8.30
CA PHE A 236 17.43 3.26 -6.90
C PHE A 236 18.93 3.17 -6.66
N THR A 237 19.42 3.82 -5.61
CA THR A 237 20.85 3.81 -5.27
C THR A 237 21.03 3.76 -3.75
N ALA A 238 21.66 2.69 -3.28
CA ALA A 238 21.87 2.45 -1.85
C ALA A 238 22.63 3.61 -1.18
N GLY A 239 22.21 3.97 0.04
CA GLY A 239 22.82 5.05 0.83
C GLY A 239 22.63 6.46 0.25
N SER A 240 21.75 6.66 -0.73
CA SER A 240 21.45 7.96 -1.33
C SER A 240 19.97 8.13 -1.61
N ASP A 241 19.53 9.35 -1.86
CA ASP A 241 18.16 9.63 -2.28
C ASP A 241 17.89 8.92 -3.61
N ASN A 242 16.82 8.12 -3.65
CA ASN A 242 16.37 7.50 -4.88
C ASN A 242 15.91 8.59 -5.86
N GLN A 243 16.16 8.35 -7.14
CA GLN A 243 15.52 9.13 -8.20
C GLN A 243 14.06 8.72 -8.29
N ASP A 244 13.22 9.63 -8.81
CA ASP A 244 11.80 9.37 -8.99
C ASP A 244 11.55 8.75 -10.38
N PRO A 245 11.08 7.48 -10.45
CA PRO A 245 10.68 6.84 -11.71
C PRO A 245 9.29 7.30 -12.22
N GLY A 246 8.61 8.20 -11.49
CA GLY A 246 7.28 8.73 -11.82
C GLY A 246 6.11 7.84 -11.38
N PHE A 247 6.39 6.72 -10.70
CA PHE A 247 5.39 5.82 -10.13
C PHE A 247 6.01 4.92 -9.06
N GLN A 248 5.16 4.29 -8.24
CA GLN A 248 5.58 3.32 -7.23
C GLN A 248 5.05 1.92 -7.52
N VAL A 249 5.74 0.91 -6.99
CA VAL A 249 5.35 -0.49 -7.13
C VAL A 249 5.00 -1.06 -5.76
N LEU A 250 3.82 -1.69 -5.69
CA LEU A 250 3.37 -2.47 -4.55
C LEU A 250 3.13 -3.92 -4.99
N TYR A 251 3.85 -4.86 -4.39
CA TYR A 251 3.61 -6.29 -4.56
C TYR A 251 2.68 -6.77 -3.45
N ASN A 252 1.43 -7.08 -3.82
CA ASN A 252 0.42 -7.54 -2.89
C ASN A 252 0.28 -9.07 -2.95
N PHE A 253 0.47 -9.73 -1.81
CA PHE A 253 0.43 -11.18 -1.66
C PHE A 253 -0.71 -11.62 -0.74
N HIS A 254 -1.95 -11.44 -1.20
CA HIS A 254 -3.13 -11.83 -0.43
C HIS A 254 -3.24 -13.37 -0.33
N ASN A 255 -3.45 -13.89 0.88
CA ASN A 255 -3.54 -15.32 1.20
C ASN A 255 -2.30 -16.18 0.83
N VAL A 256 -1.14 -15.55 0.65
CA VAL A 256 0.13 -16.26 0.55
C VAL A 256 0.65 -16.53 1.95
N SER A 257 0.92 -17.80 2.27
CA SER A 257 1.44 -18.24 3.56
C SER A 257 2.96 -18.39 3.58
N GLU A 258 3.57 -18.60 2.42
CA GLU A 258 5.03 -18.72 2.27
C GLU A 258 5.46 -17.85 1.09
N LEU A 259 6.41 -16.95 1.30
CA LEU A 259 6.97 -16.11 0.24
C LEU A 259 8.48 -16.27 0.24
N THR A 260 9.03 -16.75 -0.87
CA THR A 260 10.49 -16.78 -1.09
C THR A 260 10.85 -15.62 -2.03
N ILE A 261 11.80 -14.78 -1.63
CA ILE A 261 12.34 -13.70 -2.45
C ILE A 261 13.79 -14.04 -2.77
N THR A 262 14.10 -14.21 -4.06
CA THR A 262 15.46 -14.58 -4.49
C THR A 262 16.08 -13.70 -5.56
N SER A 263 15.38 -12.64 -5.98
CA SER A 263 15.87 -11.59 -6.87
C SER A 263 15.79 -10.21 -6.22
N ASP A 264 16.61 -9.29 -6.72
CA ASP A 264 16.51 -7.86 -6.40
C ASP A 264 15.06 -7.38 -6.57
N LEU A 265 14.58 -6.59 -5.62
CA LEU A 265 13.21 -6.10 -5.61
C LEU A 265 13.17 -4.59 -5.38
N TYR A 266 12.28 -3.91 -6.10
CA TYR A 266 12.14 -2.46 -6.06
C TYR A 266 10.67 -2.13 -5.87
N GLY A 267 10.32 -1.54 -4.73
CA GLY A 267 8.94 -1.31 -4.30
C GLY A 267 8.58 -2.07 -3.03
N THR A 268 7.33 -1.89 -2.60
CA THR A 268 6.86 -2.37 -1.29
C THR A 268 6.22 -3.75 -1.38
N VAL A 269 6.60 -4.64 -0.47
CA VAL A 269 6.03 -5.98 -0.29
C VAL A 269 4.95 -5.93 0.79
N LEU A 270 3.70 -6.17 0.40
CA LEU A 270 2.57 -6.35 1.28
C LEU A 270 2.18 -7.84 1.32
N ALA A 271 2.75 -8.59 2.27
CA ALA A 271 2.52 -10.03 2.44
C ALA A 271 2.12 -10.36 3.91
N PRO A 272 1.01 -9.79 4.41
CA PRO A 272 0.73 -9.74 5.85
C PRO A 272 0.51 -11.12 6.50
N THR A 273 0.22 -12.15 5.71
CA THR A 273 0.04 -13.54 6.17
C THR A 273 1.24 -14.45 5.92
N ALA A 274 2.26 -13.97 5.18
CA ALA A 274 3.33 -14.82 4.68
C ALA A 274 4.51 -14.93 5.66
N ASP A 275 5.00 -16.15 5.85
CA ASP A 275 6.33 -16.40 6.36
C ASP A 275 7.34 -16.16 5.21
N ILE A 276 8.11 -15.07 5.31
CA ILE A 276 8.99 -14.61 4.23
C ILE A 276 10.39 -15.18 4.42
N THR A 277 10.94 -15.76 3.36
CA THR A 277 12.35 -16.15 3.29
C THR A 277 13.04 -15.38 2.19
N SER A 278 14.26 -14.91 2.45
CA SER A 278 15.06 -14.19 1.46
C SER A 278 16.52 -14.63 1.44
N ASN A 279 17.14 -14.57 0.26
CA ASN A 279 18.56 -14.82 0.09
C ASN A 279 19.37 -13.50 0.26
N THR A 280 20.53 -13.36 -0.37
CA THR A 280 21.40 -12.19 -0.28
C THR A 280 21.18 -11.21 -1.45
N VAL A 281 19.92 -10.89 -1.75
CA VAL A 281 19.56 -9.86 -2.75
C VAL A 281 19.11 -8.59 -2.05
N PRO A 282 19.32 -7.39 -2.60
CA PRO A 282 18.81 -6.16 -2.02
C PRO A 282 17.31 -5.98 -2.31
N ILE A 283 16.59 -5.41 -1.35
CA ILE A 283 15.27 -4.81 -1.55
C ILE A 283 15.41 -3.30 -1.43
N TYR A 284 14.84 -2.55 -2.36
CA TYR A 284 14.69 -1.10 -2.30
C TYR A 284 13.20 -0.79 -2.10
N GLY A 285 12.76 -0.81 -0.85
CA GLY A 285 11.34 -0.86 -0.55
C GLY A 285 11.01 -1.13 0.90
N GLN A 286 9.72 -1.17 1.23
CA GLN A 286 9.26 -1.69 2.51
C GLN A 286 8.92 -3.18 2.43
N VAL A 287 9.07 -3.89 3.53
CA VAL A 287 8.63 -5.28 3.68
C VAL A 287 7.65 -5.38 4.84
N ILE A 288 6.46 -5.88 4.54
CA ILE A 288 5.39 -6.14 5.50
C ILE A 288 5.07 -7.64 5.44
N GLY A 289 5.28 -8.34 6.55
CA GLY A 289 5.23 -9.81 6.58
C GLY A 289 4.79 -10.39 7.91
N LYS A 290 4.31 -11.64 7.91
CA LYS A 290 4.01 -12.35 9.16
C LYS A 290 5.29 -12.72 9.90
N SER A 291 6.27 -13.30 9.22
CA SER A 291 7.60 -13.56 9.76
C SER A 291 8.67 -13.35 8.69
N TRP A 292 9.92 -13.25 9.10
CA TRP A 292 11.03 -13.13 8.16
C TRP A 292 12.25 -13.95 8.59
N GLN A 293 12.87 -14.59 7.61
CA GLN A 293 14.17 -15.22 7.72
C GLN A 293 15.03 -14.91 6.48
N GLY A 294 16.15 -14.21 6.66
CA GLY A 294 17.03 -13.92 5.52
C GLY A 294 18.20 -13.00 5.85
N GLU A 295 19.06 -12.79 4.85
CA GLU A 295 20.29 -11.98 4.92
C GLU A 295 20.28 -10.80 3.94
N THR A 296 19.10 -10.48 3.41
CA THR A 296 18.84 -9.37 2.47
C THR A 296 19.01 -8.00 3.14
N GLN A 297 19.64 -7.07 2.43
CA GLN A 297 19.63 -5.65 2.77
C GLN A 297 18.28 -5.04 2.40
N ILE A 298 17.67 -4.27 3.30
CA ILE A 298 16.46 -3.50 2.99
C ILE A 298 16.82 -2.02 2.95
N ASN A 299 17.02 -1.52 1.74
CA ASN A 299 17.29 -0.11 1.45
C ASN A 299 16.01 0.70 1.55
N TYR A 300 16.14 1.97 1.92
CA TYR A 300 15.02 2.86 2.11
C TYR A 300 14.39 3.25 0.77
N ASN A 301 13.12 2.92 0.65
CA ASN A 301 12.23 3.40 -0.39
C ASN A 301 10.79 3.19 0.10
N PRO A 302 10.34 3.98 1.08
CA PRO A 302 9.03 3.78 1.68
C PRO A 302 7.92 3.92 0.65
N PHE A 303 6.80 3.25 0.88
CA PHE A 303 5.60 3.52 0.11
C PHE A 303 5.04 4.89 0.51
N ASP A 304 4.84 5.75 -0.47
CA ASP A 304 4.17 7.03 -0.34
C ASP A 304 2.80 6.93 -1.03
N PRO A 305 1.67 6.97 -0.31
CA PRO A 305 0.36 6.89 -0.94
C PRO A 305 0.18 8.00 -1.98
N VAL A 306 -0.42 7.67 -3.14
CA VAL A 306 -0.82 8.69 -4.12
C VAL A 306 -1.64 9.74 -3.39
N THR A 307 -1.17 10.99 -3.36
CA THR A 307 -1.90 12.05 -2.65
C THR A 307 -3.25 12.25 -3.30
N ASP A 308 -4.31 12.43 -2.49
CA ASP A 308 -5.65 12.71 -2.99
C ASP A 308 -5.59 13.81 -4.06
N VAL A 309 -5.94 13.46 -5.30
CA VAL A 309 -6.37 14.47 -6.27
C VAL A 309 -7.62 15.08 -5.64
N GLU A 310 -7.59 16.37 -5.27
CA GLU A 310 -8.75 17.03 -4.67
C GLU A 310 -9.99 16.84 -5.57
N HIS A 311 -10.83 15.85 -5.27
CA HIS A 311 -12.09 15.69 -5.94
C HIS A 311 -13.02 16.78 -5.43
N VAL A 312 -13.25 17.79 -6.27
CA VAL A 312 -14.29 18.79 -6.04
C VAL A 312 -15.61 18.06 -5.85
N SER A 313 -16.09 17.99 -4.61
CA SER A 313 -17.39 17.42 -4.28
C SER A 313 -18.44 18.04 -5.20
N GLU A 314 -19.10 17.24 -6.04
CA GLU A 314 -20.23 17.70 -6.83
C GLU A 314 -21.45 17.98 -5.92
N ALA A 315 -21.41 19.11 -5.23
CA ALA A 315 -22.59 19.76 -4.69
C ALA A 315 -22.77 21.10 -5.43
N PRO A 316 -23.52 21.09 -6.56
CA PRO A 316 -24.95 21.38 -6.41
C PRO A 316 -25.84 20.62 -7.42
N THR A 317 -25.42 19.48 -7.99
CA THR A 317 -26.25 18.78 -8.98
C THR A 317 -27.57 18.31 -8.36
N ILE A 318 -27.52 17.78 -7.13
CA ILE A 318 -28.72 17.43 -6.33
C ILE A 318 -29.54 18.68 -5.97
N LEU A 319 -28.88 19.80 -5.62
CA LEU A 319 -29.56 21.06 -5.29
C LEU A 319 -30.25 21.66 -6.54
N LEU A 320 -29.61 21.59 -7.70
CA LEU A 320 -30.14 22.03 -8.99
C LEU A 320 -31.30 21.14 -9.45
N ILE A 321 -31.21 19.82 -9.24
CA ILE A 321 -32.31 18.88 -9.50
C ILE A 321 -33.48 19.15 -8.52
N ALA A 322 -33.20 19.36 -7.24
CA ALA A 322 -34.21 19.70 -6.24
C ALA A 322 -34.89 21.05 -6.53
N LEU A 323 -34.13 22.06 -6.97
CA LEU A 323 -34.66 23.35 -7.43
C LEU A 323 -35.49 23.20 -8.71
N ALA A 324 -35.04 22.40 -9.67
CA ALA A 324 -35.78 22.12 -10.90
C ALA A 324 -37.10 21.41 -10.60
N LEU A 325 -37.09 20.40 -9.71
CA LEU A 325 -38.30 19.72 -9.24
C LEU A 325 -39.25 20.68 -8.51
N ALA A 326 -38.73 21.52 -7.61
CA ALA A 326 -39.52 22.54 -6.93
C ALA A 326 -40.19 23.52 -7.91
N PHE A 327 -39.51 23.91 -8.99
CA PHE A 327 -40.09 24.75 -10.05
C PHE A 327 -41.19 24.03 -10.84
N VAL A 328 -41.02 22.74 -11.14
CA VAL A 328 -42.04 21.92 -11.83
C VAL A 328 -43.28 21.74 -10.96
N PHE A 329 -43.12 21.42 -9.67
CA PHE A 329 -44.23 21.30 -8.73
C PHE A 329 -44.93 22.63 -8.44
N ARG A 330 -44.19 23.75 -8.42
CA ARG A 330 -44.79 25.09 -8.26
C ARG A 330 -45.64 25.48 -9.48
N ARG A 331 -45.23 25.08 -10.70
CA ARG A 331 -46.02 25.28 -11.92
C ARG A 331 -47.30 24.44 -11.94
N SER A 332 -47.28 23.19 -11.45
CA SER A 332 -48.48 22.35 -11.40
C SER A 332 -49.53 22.85 -10.40
N LEU A 333 -49.10 23.34 -9.23
CA LEU A 333 -50.00 23.92 -8.22
C LEU A 333 -50.64 25.25 -8.67
N SER A 334 -49.94 26.05 -9.48
CA SER A 334 -50.50 27.30 -10.02
C SER A 334 -51.67 27.06 -10.98
N LYS A 335 -51.64 25.98 -11.78
CA LYS A 335 -52.72 25.59 -12.68
C LYS A 335 -53.98 25.14 -11.95
N ILE A 336 -53.85 24.54 -10.77
CA ILE A 336 -54.98 24.08 -9.93
C ILE A 336 -55.71 25.26 -9.27
N ARG A 337 -54.99 26.33 -8.89
CA ARG A 337 -55.63 27.52 -8.31
C ARG A 337 -56.45 28.32 -9.32
N THR A 338 -56.03 28.38 -10.59
CA THR A 338 -56.79 29.04 -11.66
C THR A 338 -58.10 28.34 -12.00
N THR A 339 -58.20 27.02 -11.86
CA THR A 339 -59.45 26.28 -12.09
C THR A 339 -60.45 26.41 -10.95
N CYS A 340 -60.02 26.53 -9.69
CA CYS A 340 -60.93 26.76 -8.56
C CYS A 340 -61.50 28.19 -8.50
N TRP A 341 -60.81 29.19 -9.04
CA TRP A 341 -61.35 30.56 -9.14
C TRP A 341 -62.33 30.72 -10.33
N ALA A 342 -62.20 29.91 -11.38
CA ALA A 342 -63.13 29.91 -12.50
C ALA A 342 -64.48 29.24 -12.15
N SER A 343 -64.49 28.24 -11.27
CA SER A 343 -65.73 27.56 -10.83
C SER A 343 -66.48 28.31 -9.72
N ALA A 344 -65.81 29.12 -8.89
CA ALA A 344 -66.45 29.93 -7.85
C ALA A 344 -67.20 31.17 -8.38
N ARG A 345 -66.96 31.60 -9.63
CA ARG A 345 -67.71 32.68 -10.29
C ARG A 345 -68.92 32.19 -11.11
N ALA A 346 -69.08 30.88 -11.32
CA ALA A 346 -70.20 30.30 -12.05
C ALA A 346 -71.42 29.93 -11.17
N LEU A 347 -71.31 30.07 -9.84
CA LEU A 347 -72.36 29.72 -8.87
C LEU A 347 -73.01 30.94 -8.18
N ALA A 348 -72.76 32.16 -8.67
CA ALA A 348 -73.38 33.40 -8.15
C ALA A 348 -74.29 34.11 -9.17
N VAL A 349 -74.69 33.43 -10.26
CA VAL A 349 -75.72 33.92 -11.19
C VAL A 349 -76.63 32.74 -11.54
N GLN A 350 -77.57 32.43 -10.65
CA GLN A 350 -78.90 31.89 -10.96
C GLN A 350 -79.68 31.72 -9.65
N TYR A 351 -80.67 32.59 -9.49
CA TYR A 351 -81.92 32.49 -8.70
C TYR A 351 -81.90 31.98 -7.26
#